data_AF-A0A3A4QYJ4-F1
#
_entry.id   AF-A0A3A4QYJ4-F1
#
_cell.length_a   1.000
_cell.length_b   1.000
_cell.length_c   1.000
_cell.angle_alpha   90.00
_cell.angle_beta   90.00
_cell.angle_gamma   90.00
#
_symmetry.space_group_name_H-M   'P 1'
#
loop_
_entity.id
_entity.type
_entity.pdbx_description
1 polymer ?
#
loop_
_entity_poly.entity_id
_entity_poly.type
_entity_poly.pdbx_seq_one_letter_code
_entity_poly.pdbx_strand_id
1 'polypeptide(L)' 'MPSFFNSWLPFIYLYAVGGIFFVVGMIIITKSGALNLKIKRHKKWFYISLGGYFYFLFLHAFLIIAALYF' A
#
# COMPACT_ATOMS: atom_id res chain seq x y z
N MET A 1 19.51 -12.00 -18.37
CA MET A 1 18.93 -11.20 -17.26
C MET A 1 17.42 -11.32 -17.35
N PRO A 2 16.68 -11.54 -16.23
CA PRO A 2 15.22 -11.50 -16.25
C PRO A 2 14.73 -10.13 -16.78
N SER A 3 13.69 -10.14 -17.62
CA SER A 3 13.06 -8.92 -18.11
C SER A 3 12.35 -8.20 -16.96
N PHE A 4 12.10 -6.90 -17.11
CA PHE A 4 11.39 -6.10 -16.10
C PHE A 4 10.11 -6.80 -15.62
N PHE A 5 9.29 -7.31 -16.55
CA PHE A 5 8.02 -7.98 -16.25
C PHE A 5 8.16 -9.35 -15.59
N ASN A 6 9.27 -10.06 -15.80
CA ASN A 6 9.54 -11.38 -15.21
C ASN A 6 10.50 -11.25 -14.03
N SER A 7 10.26 -10.27 -13.16
CA SER A 7 11.08 -10.00 -11.99
C SER A 7 10.22 -9.39 -10.87
N TRP A 8 10.84 -9.11 -9.72
CA TRP A 8 10.18 -8.39 -8.62
C TRP A 8 10.04 -6.89 -8.87
N LEU A 9 10.67 -6.36 -9.93
CA LEU A 9 10.69 -4.91 -10.22
C LEU A 9 9.29 -4.29 -10.40
N PRO A 10 8.30 -4.93 -11.08
CA PRO A 10 6.96 -4.37 -11.22
C PRO A 10 6.23 -4.30 -9.86
N PHE A 11 6.39 -5.34 -9.03
CA PHE A 11 5.86 -5.36 -7.67
C PHE A 11 6.48 -4.24 -6.83
N ILE A 12 7.81 -4.12 -6.82
CA ILE A 12 8.52 -3.06 -6.09
C ILE A 12 8.09 -1.69 -6.61
N TYR A 13 8.00 -1.50 -7.92
CA TYR A 13 7.56 -0.24 -8.52
C TYR A 13 6.15 0.14 -8.03
N LEU A 14 5.20 -0.79 -8.09
CA LEU A 14 3.82 -0.55 -7.67
C LEU A 14 3.73 -0.12 -6.20
N TYR A 15 4.40 -0.83 -5.29
CA TYR A 15 4.29 -0.57 -3.85
C TYR A 15 5.34 0.43 -3.29
N ALA A 16 6.42 0.72 -4.01
CA ALA A 16 7.33 1.79 -3.64
C ALA A 16 6.82 3.13 -4.18
N VAL A 17 6.64 3.23 -5.49
CA VAL A 17 6.18 4.48 -6.14
C VAL A 17 4.73 4.76 -5.78
N GLY A 18 3.84 3.76 -5.91
CA GLY A 18 2.45 3.90 -5.47
C GLY A 18 2.33 4.13 -3.96
N GLY A 19 3.23 3.56 -3.16
CA GLY A 19 3.32 3.80 -1.73
C GLY A 19 3.65 5.25 -1.38
N ILE A 20 4.55 5.89 -2.11
CA ILE A 20 4.84 7.33 -1.95
C ILE A 20 3.58 8.15 -2.21
N PHE A 21 2.88 7.90 -3.32
CA PHE A 21 1.63 8.62 -3.62
C PHE A 21 0.55 8.38 -2.56
N PHE A 22 0.42 7.14 -2.06
CA PHE A 22 -0.49 6.81 -0.98
C PHE A 22 -0.16 7.59 0.29
N VAL A 23 1.10 7.60 0.73
CA VAL A 23 1.54 8.35 1.92
C VAL A 23 1.32 9.85 1.76
N VAL A 24 1.64 10.42 0.60
CA VAL A 24 1.37 11.83 0.31
C VAL A 24 -0.13 12.13 0.39
N GLY A 25 -0.98 11.27 -0.18
CA GLY A 25 -2.42 11.37 -0.05
C GLY A 25 -2.90 11.33 1.41
N MET A 26 -2.37 10.40 2.21
CA MET A 26 -2.65 10.30 3.64
C MET A 26 -2.25 11.58 4.41
N ILE A 27 -1.11 12.18 4.07
CA ILE A 27 -0.66 13.46 4.66
C ILE A 27 -1.63 14.59 4.28
N ILE A 28 -2.02 14.68 3.00
CA ILE A 28 -2.92 15.73 2.50
C ILE A 28 -4.28 15.65 3.20
N ILE A 29 -4.92 14.48 3.23
CA ILE A 29 -6.26 14.34 3.87
C ILE A 29 -6.22 14.61 5.37
N THR A 30 -5.09 14.34 6.02
CA THR A 30 -4.92 14.61 7.46
C THR A 30 -4.71 16.10 7.70
N LYS A 31 -3.88 16.76 6.88
CA LYS A 31 -3.60 18.20 7.00
C LYS A 31 -4.77 19.09 6.58
N SER A 32 -5.57 18.66 5.60
CA SER A 32 -6.76 19.41 5.17
C SER A 32 -7.93 19.30 6.15
N GLY A 33 -7.84 18.44 7.17
CA GLY A 33 -8.91 18.19 8.14
C GLY A 33 -10.00 17.26 7.63
N ALA A 34 -9.95 16.80 6.37
CA ALA A 34 -10.87 15.81 5.83
C ALA A 34 -10.84 14.50 6.64
N LEU A 35 -9.64 14.11 7.09
CA LEU A 35 -9.43 13.04 8.07
C LEU A 35 -8.85 13.64 9.37
N ASN A 36 -9.71 13.85 10.36
CA ASN A 36 -9.30 14.35 11.67
C ASN A 36 -8.97 13.20 12.64
N LEU A 37 -7.69 13.01 12.96
CA LEU A 37 -7.22 11.95 13.87
C LEU A 37 -7.71 12.09 15.33
N LYS A 38 -8.25 13.25 15.73
CA LYS A 38 -8.90 13.43 17.04
C LYS A 38 -10.26 12.72 17.12
N ILE A 39 -10.91 12.48 15.98
CA ILE A 39 -12.21 11.80 15.91
C ILE A 39 -11.98 10.29 15.84
N LYS A 40 -12.49 9.53 16.83
CA LYS A 40 -12.32 8.06 16.91
C LYS A 40 -12.68 7.33 15.61
N ARG A 41 -13.77 7.73 14.94
CA ARG A 41 -14.20 7.14 13.66
C ARG A 41 -13.20 7.40 12.53
N HIS A 42 -12.68 8.62 12.41
CA HIS A 42 -11.72 8.97 11.36
C HIS A 42 -10.36 8.30 11.62
N LYS A 43 -9.95 8.20 12.89
CA LYS A 43 -8.79 7.42 13.31
C LYS A 43 -8.92 5.93 12.93
N LYS A 44 -10.11 5.33 13.09
CA LYS A 44 -10.38 3.96 12.61
C LYS A 44 -10.18 3.86 11.09
N TRP A 45 -10.76 4.78 10.32
CA TRP A 45 -10.59 4.79 8.86
C TRP A 45 -9.13 4.98 8.43
N PHE A 46 -8.36 5.82 9.12
CA PHE A 46 -6.92 5.97 8.87
C PHE A 46 -6.17 4.64 8.97
N TYR A 47 -6.38 3.90 10.06
CA TYR A 47 -5.73 2.60 10.24
C TYR A 47 -6.27 1.53 9.29
N ILE A 48 -7.56 1.59 8.92
CA ILE A 48 -8.11 0.67 7.91
C ILE A 48 -7.46 0.94 6.55
N SER A 49 -7.30 2.21 6.14
CA SER A 49 -6.63 2.55 4.88
C SER A 49 -5.17 2.10 4.88
N LEU A 50 -4.43 2.38 5.97
CA LEU A 50 -3.04 1.96 6.10
C LEU A 50 -2.92 0.42 6.13
N GLY A 51 -3.79 -0.24 6.89
CA GLY A 51 -3.84 -1.69 6.98
C GLY A 51 -4.20 -2.35 5.65
N GLY A 52 -5.15 -1.77 4.90
CA GLY A 52 -5.56 -2.24 3.58
C GLY A 52 -4.42 -2.19 2.56
N TYR A 53 -3.59 -1.14 2.62
CA TYR A 53 -2.39 -1.03 1.79
C TYR A 53 -1.41 -2.18 2.05
N PHE A 54 -1.04 -2.40 3.32
CA PHE A 54 -0.12 -3.48 3.69
C PHE A 54 -0.72 -4.86 3.47
N TYR A 55 -2.01 -5.04 3.72
CA TYR A 55 -2.72 -6.29 3.46
C TYR A 55 -2.59 -6.68 1.99
N PHE A 56 -2.86 -5.76 1.07
CA PHE A 56 -2.72 -6.03 -0.37
C PHE A 56 -1.26 -6.25 -0.78
N LEU A 57 -0.31 -5.51 -0.20
CA LEU A 57 1.12 -5.71 -0.43
C LEU A 57 1.54 -7.15 -0.08
N PHE A 58 1.20 -7.61 1.13
CA PHE A 58 1.55 -8.95 1.59
C PHE A 58 0.78 -10.03 0.84
N LEU A 59 -0.51 -9.85 0.59
CA LEU A 59 -1.32 -10.81 -0.17
C LEU A 59 -0.76 -10.97 -1.59
N HIS A 60 -0.40 -9.87 -2.25
CA HIS A 60 0.17 -9.92 -3.59
C HIS A 60 1.56 -10.59 -3.59
N ALA A 61 2.43 -10.25 -2.64
CA ALA A 61 3.72 -10.94 -2.49
C ALA A 61 3.55 -12.44 -2.21
N PHE A 62 2.60 -12.79 -1.34
CA PHE A 62 2.27 -14.18 -1.04
C PHE A 62 1.80 -14.93 -2.28
N LEU A 63 0.95 -14.32 -3.12
CA LEU A 63 0.50 -14.93 -4.37
C LEU A 63 1.63 -15.11 -5.40
N ILE A 64 2.57 -14.16 -5.48
CA ILE A 64 3.77 -14.30 -6.33
C ILE A 64 4.60 -15.51 -5.87
N ILE A 65 4.83 -15.62 -4.56
CA ILE A 65 5.58 -16.74 -3.98
C ILE A 65 4.83 -18.05 -4.20
N ALA A 66 3.52 -18.09 -3.95
CA ALA A 66 2.69 -19.26 -4.18
C ALA A 66 2.82 -19.72 -5.64
N ALA A 67 2.71 -18.82 -6.62
CA ALA A 67 2.85 -19.16 -8.04
C ALA A 67 4.26 -19.63 -8.44
N LEU A 68 5.30 -19.29 -7.67
CA LEU A 68 6.67 -19.71 -7.94
C LEU A 68 7.01 -21.10 -7.35
N TYR A 69 6.32 -21.51 -6.28
CA TYR A 69 6.69 -22.69 -5.50
C TYR A 69 5.59 -23.76 -5.36
N PHE A 70 4.36 -23.45 -5.77
CA PHE A 70 3.21 -24.37 -5.81
C PHE A 70 2.61 -24.39 -7.21
#